data_AF-A0A2V8VIP9-F1
#
_entry.id   AF-A0A2V8VIP9-F1
#
_cell.length_a   1.000
_cell.length_b   1.000
_cell.length_c   1.000
_cell.angle_alpha   90.00
_cell.angle_beta   90.00
_cell.angle_gamma   90.00
#
_symmetry.space_group_name_H-M   'P 1'
#
loop_
_entity.id
_entity.type
_entity.pdbx_description
1 polymer ?
#
loop_
_entity_poly.entity_id
_entity_poly.type
_entity_poly.pdbx_seq_one_letter_code
_entity_poly.pdbx_strand_id
1 'polypeptide(L)'
;MVSKTVVRWLCTGAIFLLGALEAGAQRAGTLETLKPYRVLLVVDRWKDPASQLITSENDSFQPVAALLRAWSVPCEIFRLDQQTFGVSYLFERSGRVRYGALVWLADGSSYADKNVAALEEAAQAGTSVVVVGSRFLDPALERLLGLKFKENYRASDPLEIGPPHFLTRDVARETGVSGDFNPGFWVEPRGTQVLISQQKHPVLTVRQISKDISGTWIGMPHAKDMRNSSFWRRLLFRSLVWSLGYLIVPDVDYAHRLILALDDWGTADKGFLSYWRYPTLSEDVIRQHVIDPLVGRGAVMAANVNTGYVDRKSKRIFSPWTQKFTDRYGVLQDYSSTQRGLKAAVAASVLEIESHGWTHMQSDLDSPPGPWWNTDLDGEASSGGWYEEFEDTRRGTEVPALTQLFHLKRSVDYLREDFGKRPLSLRAGGAAWSKSYVNHTGRIAAQAGLGLFQAGTTFNFYLDRDLVLDMAGVTAGASHSYDRPLQAENWPAHPDGPLMVTAHDRDIALQPDFLDRFFQSLPSEYKTLSMNQYVAFLHTRIESMAGEEWQLAFHFDEPYCDYFRDHASSWQLCLADTLQDELKSAREVNLSVDEKRPARLKRTEVLRQPVRIEIPAGGGRHVWKLILAR
;
A
#
# COMPACT_ATOMS: atom_id res chain seq x y z
N MET A 1 -21.43 8.62 81.56
CA MET A 1 -22.73 9.24 81.26
C MET A 1 -23.38 8.37 80.17
N VAL A 2 -24.38 7.56 80.58
CA VAL A 2 -25.50 6.92 79.86
C VAL A 2 -25.27 6.59 78.35
N SER A 3 -25.02 5.35 77.89
CA SER A 3 -25.77 4.06 77.94
C SER A 3 -27.04 3.99 77.08
N LYS A 4 -27.26 2.81 76.46
CA LYS A 4 -28.52 2.20 75.92
C LYS A 4 -28.79 2.43 74.40
N THR A 5 -29.13 1.48 73.52
CA THR A 5 -29.60 0.05 73.55
C THR A 5 -29.45 -0.50 72.11
N VAL A 6 -28.80 -1.64 71.82
CA VAL A 6 -29.33 -3.02 71.61
C VAL A 6 -30.66 -3.12 70.81
N VAL A 7 -30.66 -3.80 69.66
CA VAL A 7 -31.56 -4.94 69.33
C VAL A 7 -30.82 -5.90 68.38
N ARG A 8 -30.89 -7.19 68.72
CA ARG A 8 -30.27 -8.37 68.09
C ARG A 8 -31.34 -9.46 68.09
N TRP A 9 -31.62 -10.12 66.96
CA TRP A 9 -32.23 -11.46 66.83
C TRP A 9 -31.79 -12.01 65.45
N LEU A 10 -30.99 -13.10 65.29
CA LEU A 10 -31.26 -14.55 65.47
C LEU A 10 -32.41 -15.03 64.55
N CYS A 11 -32.31 -16.05 63.67
CA CYS A 11 -31.57 -17.30 63.70
C CYS A 11 -31.30 -17.90 62.30
N THR A 12 -30.19 -18.64 62.27
CA THR A 12 -29.85 -19.88 61.55
C THR A 12 -30.98 -20.76 60.99
N GLY A 13 -30.74 -21.32 59.80
CA GLY A 13 -30.88 -22.77 59.53
C GLY A 13 -31.91 -23.21 58.48
N ALA A 14 -31.44 -23.64 57.30
CA ALA A 14 -31.83 -24.89 56.62
C ALA A 14 -31.11 -25.03 55.26
N ILE A 15 -30.18 -25.97 55.18
CA ILE A 15 -29.75 -26.62 53.93
C ILE A 15 -30.71 -27.80 53.72
N PHE A 16 -31.31 -27.95 52.53
CA PHE A 16 -31.28 -29.18 51.72
C PHE A 16 -32.12 -29.04 50.43
N LEU A 17 -31.43 -29.25 49.30
CA LEU A 17 -31.84 -29.78 47.99
C LEU A 17 -33.32 -29.80 47.56
N LEU A 18 -33.57 -29.09 46.45
CA LEU A 18 -34.31 -29.50 45.24
C LEU A 18 -33.95 -28.39 44.23
N GLY A 19 -33.34 -28.63 43.07
CA GLY A 19 -33.59 -29.68 42.10
C GLY A 19 -33.79 -28.96 40.77
N ALA A 20 -32.90 -29.24 39.82
CA ALA A 20 -32.95 -28.98 38.39
C ALA A 20 -34.18 -28.23 37.83
N LEU A 21 -33.93 -27.12 37.15
CA LEU A 21 -34.68 -26.49 36.03
C LEU A 21 -34.11 -25.06 35.92
N GLU A 22 -32.95 -24.85 35.30
CA GLU A 22 -32.87 -24.29 33.95
C GLU A 22 -31.66 -24.88 33.20
N ALA A 23 -31.74 -26.18 32.90
CA ALA A 23 -31.11 -26.73 31.71
C ALA A 23 -32.13 -26.56 30.57
N GLY A 24 -31.98 -25.51 29.76
CA GLY A 24 -32.98 -25.25 28.72
C GLY A 24 -32.90 -23.94 27.94
N ALA A 25 -31.79 -23.21 27.98
CA ALA A 25 -31.43 -22.34 26.87
C ALA A 25 -30.19 -22.96 26.23
N GLN A 26 -30.40 -23.72 25.15
CA GLN A 26 -29.33 -23.92 24.18
C GLN A 26 -28.86 -22.53 23.77
N ARG A 27 -27.77 -22.05 24.39
CA ARG A 27 -26.97 -20.97 23.80
C ARG A 27 -26.66 -21.44 22.39
N ALA A 28 -27.24 -20.76 21.41
CA ALA A 28 -26.80 -20.85 20.03
C ALA A 28 -25.27 -20.77 20.07
N GLY A 29 -24.60 -21.81 19.58
CA GLY A 29 -23.16 -21.92 19.76
C GLY A 29 -22.47 -20.65 19.25
N THR A 30 -21.68 -20.02 20.11
CA THR A 30 -20.87 -18.86 19.77
C THR A 30 -19.90 -19.24 18.65
N LEU A 31 -19.75 -18.39 17.64
CA LEU A 31 -18.51 -18.38 16.84
C LEU A 31 -17.37 -18.09 17.81
N GLU A 32 -16.27 -18.83 17.70
CA GLU A 32 -15.02 -18.39 18.32
C GLU A 32 -14.69 -17.00 17.76
N THR A 33 -14.32 -16.07 18.64
CA THR A 33 -14.06 -14.68 18.28
C THR A 33 -13.07 -14.59 17.14
N LEU A 34 -13.39 -13.79 16.12
CA LEU A 34 -12.48 -13.45 15.04
C LEU A 34 -11.08 -13.10 15.56
N LYS A 35 -10.06 -13.68 14.93
CA LYS A 35 -8.69 -13.23 15.13
C LYS A 35 -8.58 -11.74 14.77
N PRO A 36 -7.75 -10.97 15.50
CA PRO A 36 -7.45 -9.61 15.11
C PRO A 36 -6.96 -9.56 13.65
N TYR A 37 -7.60 -8.75 12.81
CA TYR A 37 -7.16 -8.49 11.43
C TYR A 37 -5.97 -7.53 11.44
N ARG A 38 -4.84 -8.03 11.94
CA ARG A 38 -3.62 -7.25 12.13
C ARG A 38 -2.40 -8.17 12.15
N VAL A 39 -1.35 -7.73 11.47
CA VAL A 39 -0.06 -8.43 11.39
C VAL A 39 1.02 -7.66 12.13
N LEU A 40 1.88 -8.38 12.83
CA LEU A 40 3.16 -7.86 13.29
C LEU A 40 4.28 -8.35 12.36
N LEU A 41 4.99 -7.44 11.71
CA LEU A 41 6.16 -7.74 10.88
C LEU A 41 7.44 -7.57 11.71
N VAL A 42 8.11 -8.68 12.05
CA VAL A 42 9.33 -8.68 12.84
C VAL A 42 10.56 -8.72 11.94
N VAL A 43 11.44 -7.73 12.09
CA VAL A 43 12.62 -7.52 11.25
C VAL A 43 13.89 -7.36 12.11
N ASP A 44 15.05 -7.69 11.54
CA ASP A 44 16.34 -7.56 12.22
C ASP A 44 16.63 -6.11 12.60
N ARG A 45 16.57 -5.25 11.58
CA ARG A 45 16.99 -3.86 11.61
C ARG A 45 16.23 -3.08 10.56
N TRP A 46 16.21 -1.78 10.73
CA TRP A 46 15.67 -0.82 9.78
C TRP A 46 16.70 0.28 9.59
N LYS A 47 17.09 0.56 8.35
CA LYS A 47 18.16 1.51 8.03
C LYS A 47 17.86 2.91 8.58
N ASP A 48 16.62 3.36 8.48
CA ASP A 48 16.19 4.62 9.05
C ASP A 48 16.23 4.57 10.59
N PRO A 49 17.04 5.42 11.26
CA PRO A 49 17.11 5.43 12.72
C PRO A 49 15.80 5.83 13.39
N ALA A 50 14.91 6.56 12.71
CA ALA A 50 13.63 7.00 13.26
C ALA A 50 12.46 6.07 12.93
N SER A 51 12.69 5.00 12.16
CA SER A 51 11.64 4.02 11.80
C SER A 51 10.42 4.64 11.14
N GLN A 52 10.66 5.51 10.16
CA GLN A 52 9.64 6.14 9.32
C GLN A 52 9.85 5.85 7.83
N LEU A 53 11.08 5.64 7.35
CA LEU A 53 11.37 5.49 5.92
C LEU A 53 11.87 4.09 5.55
N ILE A 54 11.10 3.34 4.76
CA ILE A 54 11.50 2.04 4.20
C ILE A 54 11.81 2.23 2.71
N THR A 55 13.03 1.88 2.29
CA THR A 55 13.41 1.93 0.86
C THR A 55 13.83 0.56 0.33
N SER A 56 13.48 0.26 -0.92
CA SER A 56 13.88 -1.01 -1.56
C SER A 56 15.39 -1.18 -1.70
N GLU A 57 16.14 -0.08 -1.70
CA GLU A 57 17.60 -0.08 -1.78
C GLU A 57 18.28 -0.47 -0.46
N ASN A 58 17.67 -0.13 0.68
CA ASN A 58 18.34 -0.21 1.98
C ASN A 58 17.72 -1.23 2.94
N ASP A 59 16.44 -1.58 2.75
CA ASP A 59 15.68 -2.37 3.70
C ASP A 59 15.24 -3.70 3.07
N SER A 60 15.87 -4.80 3.49
CA SER A 60 15.61 -6.14 2.93
C SER A 60 14.17 -6.64 3.13
N PHE A 61 13.46 -6.09 4.12
CA PHE A 61 12.06 -6.44 4.40
C PHE A 61 11.04 -5.64 3.58
N GLN A 62 11.48 -4.63 2.82
CA GLN A 62 10.62 -3.78 1.99
C GLN A 62 9.64 -4.58 1.10
N PRO A 63 10.04 -5.67 0.41
CA PRO A 63 9.12 -6.40 -0.47
C PRO A 63 7.89 -6.95 0.27
N VAL A 64 8.08 -7.43 1.50
CA VAL A 64 6.98 -7.96 2.32
C VAL A 64 6.12 -6.82 2.86
N ALA A 65 6.72 -5.71 3.30
CA ALA A 65 5.98 -4.54 3.76
C ALA A 65 5.10 -3.94 2.64
N ALA A 66 5.64 -3.83 1.42
CA ALA A 66 4.91 -3.33 0.25
C ALA A 66 3.72 -4.23 -0.12
N LEU A 67 3.89 -5.56 -0.09
CA LEU A 67 2.79 -6.50 -0.33
C LEU A 67 1.70 -6.40 0.74
N LEU A 68 2.06 -6.33 2.02
CA LEU A 68 1.08 -6.17 3.10
C LEU A 68 0.27 -4.87 2.93
N ARG A 69 0.91 -3.77 2.53
CA ARG A 69 0.23 -2.50 2.25
C ARG A 69 -0.68 -2.59 1.02
N ALA A 70 -0.21 -3.23 -0.06
CA ALA A 70 -1.01 -3.44 -1.27
C ALA A 70 -2.24 -4.32 -1.02
N TRP A 71 -2.10 -5.33 -0.15
CA TRP A 71 -3.19 -6.17 0.31
C TRP A 71 -4.07 -5.51 1.39
N SER A 72 -3.83 -4.24 1.74
CA SER A 72 -4.58 -3.52 2.79
C SER A 72 -4.58 -4.22 4.15
N VAL A 73 -3.54 -5.00 4.44
CA VAL A 73 -3.37 -5.69 5.73
C VAL A 73 -2.78 -4.70 6.73
N PRO A 74 -3.47 -4.39 7.84
CA PRO A 74 -2.90 -3.55 8.88
C PRO A 74 -1.64 -4.19 9.48
N CYS A 75 -0.51 -3.50 9.36
CA CYS A 75 0.79 -4.02 9.75
C CYS A 75 1.50 -3.05 10.69
N GLU A 76 1.94 -3.55 11.85
CA GLU A 76 2.98 -2.88 12.64
C GLU A 76 4.34 -3.52 12.34
N ILE A 77 5.42 -2.74 12.40
CA ILE A 77 6.78 -3.23 12.16
C ILE A 77 7.54 -3.19 13.49
N PHE A 78 8.12 -4.33 13.85
CA PHE A 78 8.93 -4.50 15.05
C PHE A 78 10.38 -4.75 14.67
N ARG A 79 11.29 -3.89 15.14
CA ARG A 79 12.73 -4.00 14.87
C ARG A 79 13.48 -4.49 16.10
N LEU A 80 14.14 -5.65 15.96
CA LEU A 80 14.78 -6.33 17.10
C LEU A 80 16.02 -5.60 17.62
N ASP A 81 16.70 -4.83 16.76
CA ASP A 81 17.88 -4.05 17.14
C ASP A 81 17.58 -2.91 18.13
N GLN A 82 16.36 -2.34 18.12
CA GLN A 82 15.99 -1.24 19.02
C GLN A 82 14.91 -1.60 20.05
N GLN A 83 14.05 -2.58 19.78
CA GLN A 83 12.92 -2.91 20.64
C GLN A 83 13.17 -4.20 21.43
N THR A 84 12.53 -4.33 22.59
CA THR A 84 12.53 -5.54 23.41
C THR A 84 11.23 -6.28 23.21
N PHE A 85 11.33 -7.54 22.79
CA PHE A 85 10.16 -8.38 22.54
C PHE A 85 9.57 -8.81 23.88
N GLY A 86 8.31 -8.48 24.15
CA GLY A 86 7.69 -8.73 25.46
C GLY A 86 6.18 -8.71 25.42
N VAL A 87 5.56 -9.28 26.46
CA VAL A 87 4.11 -9.46 26.60
C VAL A 87 3.36 -8.14 26.40
N SER A 88 3.88 -7.02 26.92
CA SER A 88 3.27 -5.70 26.77
C SER A 88 3.15 -5.21 25.33
N TYR A 89 3.92 -5.78 24.39
CA TYR A 89 3.83 -5.44 22.97
C TYR A 89 2.79 -6.29 22.24
N LEU A 90 2.56 -7.52 22.70
CA LEU A 90 1.74 -8.53 22.02
C LEU A 90 0.28 -8.56 22.52
N PHE A 91 0.03 -8.03 23.72
CA PHE A 91 -1.27 -8.03 24.36
C PHE A 91 -1.82 -6.62 24.57
N GLU A 92 -3.11 -6.44 24.32
CA GLU A 92 -3.87 -5.27 24.72
C GLU A 92 -3.98 -5.22 26.25
N ARG A 93 -4.33 -4.04 26.80
CA ARG A 93 -4.59 -3.88 28.24
C ARG A 93 -5.69 -4.82 28.76
N SER A 94 -6.59 -5.27 27.90
CA SER A 94 -7.64 -6.24 28.24
C SER A 94 -7.13 -7.69 28.34
N GLY A 95 -5.84 -7.94 28.07
CA GLY A 95 -5.26 -9.29 28.01
C GLY A 95 -5.55 -10.04 26.70
N ARG A 96 -6.14 -9.39 25.69
CA ARG A 96 -6.36 -9.99 24.36
C ARG A 96 -5.11 -9.80 23.49
N VAL A 97 -4.83 -10.75 22.61
CA VAL A 97 -3.75 -10.59 21.62
C VAL A 97 -4.04 -9.42 20.68
N ARG A 98 -3.00 -8.66 20.33
CA ARG A 98 -3.06 -7.50 19.42
C ARG A 98 -3.03 -7.91 17.94
N TYR A 99 -2.45 -9.08 17.65
CA TYR A 99 -2.17 -9.55 16.30
C TYR A 99 -2.76 -10.94 16.08
N GLY A 100 -3.48 -11.12 14.98
CA GLY A 100 -3.95 -12.43 14.56
C GLY A 100 -2.82 -13.29 13.98
N ALA A 101 -1.82 -12.65 13.37
CA ALA A 101 -0.63 -13.30 12.86
C ALA A 101 0.63 -12.45 13.03
N LEU A 102 1.77 -13.11 13.10
CA LEU A 102 3.10 -12.52 13.09
C LEU A 102 3.85 -13.02 11.85
N VAL A 103 4.50 -12.11 11.12
CA VAL A 103 5.44 -12.44 10.03
C VAL A 103 6.85 -12.18 10.53
N TRP A 104 7.65 -13.23 10.63
CA TRP A 104 9.01 -13.18 11.14
C TRP A 104 10.02 -13.25 9.99
N LEU A 105 10.70 -12.14 9.71
CA LEU A 105 11.77 -12.05 8.71
C LEU A 105 13.16 -12.01 9.34
N ALA A 106 13.24 -11.82 10.65
CA ALA A 106 14.50 -11.67 11.35
C ALA A 106 15.31 -12.96 11.40
N ASP A 107 16.63 -12.88 11.31
CA ASP A 107 17.54 -14.03 11.32
C ASP A 107 18.43 -14.08 12.56
N GLY A 108 18.65 -15.29 13.11
CA GLY A 108 19.01 -15.54 14.52
C GLY A 108 20.20 -14.78 15.10
N SER A 109 21.18 -14.37 14.29
CA SER A 109 22.31 -13.56 14.77
C SER A 109 21.91 -12.16 15.23
N SER A 110 20.77 -11.62 14.79
CA SER A 110 20.34 -10.25 15.14
C SER A 110 19.61 -10.15 16.48
N TYR A 111 19.19 -11.28 17.06
CA TYR A 111 18.37 -11.32 18.28
C TYR A 111 18.82 -12.40 19.27
N ALA A 112 20.07 -12.86 19.19
CA ALA A 112 20.59 -13.92 20.06
C ALA A 112 20.43 -13.63 21.57
N ASP A 113 20.43 -12.35 21.96
CA ASP A 113 20.25 -11.91 23.36
C ASP A 113 18.81 -11.48 23.70
N LYS A 114 17.86 -11.67 22.78
CA LYS A 114 16.46 -11.27 22.98
C LYS A 114 15.64 -12.47 23.43
N ASN A 115 14.95 -12.33 24.56
CA ASN A 115 13.98 -13.34 25.00
C ASN A 115 12.68 -13.20 24.21
N VAL A 116 12.40 -14.13 23.30
CA VAL A 116 11.16 -14.15 22.50
C VAL A 116 10.12 -15.15 23.03
N ALA A 117 10.30 -15.67 24.25
CA ALA A 117 9.37 -16.62 24.88
C ALA A 117 7.94 -16.09 25.01
N ALA A 118 7.77 -14.77 25.12
CA ALA A 118 6.44 -14.13 25.11
C ALA A 118 5.63 -14.44 23.84
N LEU A 119 6.28 -14.86 22.75
CA LEU A 119 5.60 -15.32 21.54
C LEU A 119 4.80 -16.60 21.76
N GLU A 120 5.26 -17.50 22.64
CA GLU A 120 4.53 -18.73 22.95
C GLU A 120 3.23 -18.42 23.70
N GLU A 121 3.27 -17.46 24.63
CA GLU A 121 2.08 -16.97 25.32
C GLU A 121 1.10 -16.33 24.34
N ALA A 122 1.58 -15.45 23.44
CA ALA A 122 0.75 -14.85 22.41
C ALA A 122 0.17 -15.90 21.45
N ALA A 123 0.95 -16.92 21.10
CA ALA A 123 0.48 -18.01 20.27
C ALA A 123 -0.63 -18.80 20.95
N GLN A 124 -0.45 -19.18 22.22
CA GLN A 124 -1.49 -19.85 23.02
C GLN A 124 -2.77 -19.02 23.12
N ALA A 125 -2.66 -17.69 23.12
CA ALA A 125 -3.78 -16.77 23.15
C ALA A 125 -4.39 -16.42 21.78
N GLY A 126 -3.87 -16.97 20.67
CA GLY A 126 -4.51 -16.91 19.35
C GLY A 126 -3.64 -16.40 18.18
N THR A 127 -2.42 -15.92 18.44
CA THR A 127 -1.53 -15.41 17.38
C THR A 127 -0.87 -16.54 16.59
N SER A 128 -1.07 -16.60 15.27
CA SER A 128 -0.31 -17.51 14.40
C SER A 128 1.06 -16.92 14.02
N VAL A 129 1.99 -17.77 13.59
CA VAL A 129 3.36 -17.36 13.20
C VAL A 129 3.69 -17.83 11.79
N VAL A 130 4.16 -16.92 10.94
CA VAL A 130 4.71 -17.19 9.61
C VAL A 130 6.17 -16.76 9.59
N VAL A 131 7.09 -17.70 9.58
CA VAL A 131 8.53 -17.44 9.50
C VAL A 131 8.98 -17.56 8.05
N VAL A 132 9.70 -16.57 7.54
CA VAL A 132 10.12 -16.51 6.14
C VAL A 132 11.61 -16.23 6.05
N GLY A 133 12.33 -17.10 5.33
CA GLY A 133 13.74 -16.87 5.00
C GLY A 133 14.65 -16.69 6.21
N SER A 134 14.35 -17.36 7.33
CA SER A 134 15.05 -17.23 8.60
C SER A 134 15.52 -18.58 9.12
N ARG A 135 16.63 -18.58 9.89
CA ARG A 135 17.13 -19.75 10.65
C ARG A 135 16.42 -19.95 11.99
N PHE A 136 15.61 -18.98 12.45
CA PHE A 136 14.76 -19.07 13.66
C PHE A 136 15.47 -19.69 14.88
N LEU A 137 16.66 -19.21 15.22
CA LEU A 137 17.54 -19.89 16.20
C LEU A 137 17.04 -19.88 17.66
N ASP A 138 15.95 -19.16 17.95
CA ASP A 138 15.39 -19.12 19.30
C ASP A 138 14.55 -20.37 19.62
N PRO A 139 14.72 -20.99 20.81
CA PRO A 139 13.96 -22.17 21.21
C PRO A 139 12.43 -22.02 21.17
N ALA A 140 11.89 -20.83 21.41
CA ALA A 140 10.44 -20.59 21.32
C ALA A 140 9.95 -20.69 19.88
N LEU A 141 10.69 -20.15 18.91
CA LEU A 141 10.36 -20.30 17.48
C LEU A 141 10.49 -21.76 17.04
N GLU A 142 11.53 -22.47 17.48
CA GLU A 142 11.68 -23.92 17.22
C GLU A 142 10.47 -24.71 17.73
N ARG A 143 9.99 -24.39 18.94
CA ARG A 143 8.82 -25.02 19.54
C ARG A 143 7.51 -24.61 18.90
N LEU A 144 7.37 -23.41 18.35
CA LEU A 144 6.15 -23.01 17.64
C LEU A 144 6.09 -23.63 16.24
N LEU A 145 7.21 -23.69 15.55
CA LEU A 145 7.32 -24.27 14.20
C LEU A 145 7.36 -25.81 14.22
N GLY A 146 7.85 -26.42 15.31
CA GLY A 146 8.20 -27.84 15.31
C GLY A 146 9.35 -28.12 14.35
N LEU A 147 10.34 -27.22 14.31
CA LEU A 147 11.50 -27.30 13.42
C LEU A 147 12.79 -27.07 14.21
N LYS A 148 13.88 -27.67 13.73
CA LYS A 148 15.25 -27.35 14.19
C LYS A 148 16.13 -27.00 13.01
N PHE A 149 16.72 -25.81 13.01
CA PHE A 149 17.75 -25.49 12.03
C PHE A 149 18.99 -26.38 12.24
N LYS A 150 19.53 -26.90 11.14
CA LYS A 150 20.73 -27.75 11.14
C LYS A 150 21.93 -27.00 10.55
N GLU A 151 21.82 -26.65 9.27
CA GLU A 151 22.90 -26.01 8.52
C GLU A 151 22.34 -25.36 7.24
N ASN A 152 23.19 -24.66 6.50
CA ASN A 152 22.84 -24.18 5.16
C ASN A 152 23.11 -25.31 4.14
N TYR A 153 22.28 -25.41 3.10
CA TYR A 153 22.48 -26.37 2.02
C TYR A 153 22.42 -25.69 0.66
N ARG A 154 22.85 -26.39 -0.38
CA ARG A 154 22.57 -26.04 -1.78
C ARG A 154 21.99 -27.26 -2.45
N ALA A 155 20.88 -27.10 -3.16
CA ALA A 155 20.34 -28.13 -4.02
C ALA A 155 19.77 -27.48 -5.28
N SER A 156 19.96 -28.14 -6.42
CA SER A 156 19.44 -27.71 -7.72
C SER A 156 18.20 -28.50 -8.15
N ASP A 157 17.82 -29.48 -7.33
CA ASP A 157 16.72 -30.41 -7.58
C ASP A 157 15.38 -29.68 -7.70
N PRO A 158 14.43 -30.22 -8.46
CA PRO A 158 13.10 -29.66 -8.54
C PRO A 158 12.41 -29.70 -7.17
N LEU A 159 11.48 -28.77 -6.97
CA LEU A 159 10.58 -28.79 -5.82
C LEU A 159 9.57 -29.93 -5.94
N GLU A 160 9.47 -30.72 -4.88
CA GLU A 160 8.49 -31.78 -4.72
C GLU A 160 7.37 -31.30 -3.79
N ILE A 161 6.13 -31.53 -4.19
CA ILE A 161 4.96 -31.14 -3.42
C ILE A 161 4.44 -32.35 -2.67
N GLY A 162 4.35 -32.18 -1.35
CA GLY A 162 3.83 -33.17 -0.44
C GLY A 162 2.30 -33.27 -0.47
N PRO A 163 1.69 -33.69 0.65
CA PRO A 163 0.25 -33.90 0.72
C PRO A 163 -0.56 -32.63 0.38
N PRO A 164 -1.79 -32.80 -0.17
CA PRO A 164 -2.68 -31.67 -0.41
C PRO A 164 -2.91 -30.87 0.86
N HIS A 165 -2.71 -29.55 0.77
CA HIS A 165 -2.94 -28.63 1.86
C HIS A 165 -3.47 -27.31 1.31
N PHE A 166 -4.16 -26.51 2.14
CA PHE A 166 -4.63 -25.19 1.74
C PHE A 166 -3.49 -24.37 1.13
N LEU A 167 -2.30 -24.35 1.71
CA LEU A 167 -1.17 -23.54 1.22
C LEU A 167 -0.65 -23.94 -0.17
N THR A 168 -0.76 -25.21 -0.56
CA THR A 168 -0.16 -25.73 -1.81
C THR A 168 -1.18 -25.95 -2.92
N ARG A 169 -2.49 -25.94 -2.60
CA ARG A 169 -3.57 -26.00 -3.61
C ARG A 169 -3.39 -24.84 -4.60
N ASP A 170 -3.42 -25.18 -5.89
CA ASP A 170 -3.24 -24.28 -7.05
C ASP A 170 -1.84 -23.67 -7.24
N VAL A 171 -0.96 -23.71 -6.23
CA VAL A 171 0.48 -23.38 -6.38
C VAL A 171 1.24 -24.53 -7.02
N ALA A 172 0.69 -25.75 -6.93
CA ALA A 172 1.32 -26.96 -7.42
C ALA A 172 1.56 -27.04 -8.93
N ARG A 173 0.92 -26.15 -9.70
CA ARG A 173 1.08 -26.08 -11.16
C ARG A 173 2.19 -25.12 -11.60
N GLU A 174 2.78 -24.38 -10.67
CA GLU A 174 3.75 -23.30 -10.93
C GLU A 174 5.20 -23.68 -10.58
N THR A 175 5.48 -24.96 -10.28
CA THR A 175 6.82 -25.45 -9.91
C THR A 175 7.75 -25.57 -11.11
N GLY A 176 8.11 -24.42 -11.70
CA GLY A 176 9.15 -24.27 -12.72
C GLY A 176 10.51 -23.89 -12.15
N VAL A 177 10.73 -23.98 -10.84
CA VAL A 177 12.00 -23.61 -10.20
C VAL A 177 12.97 -24.79 -10.31
N SER A 178 13.64 -24.91 -11.46
CA SER A 178 14.76 -25.84 -11.64
C SER A 178 16.06 -25.05 -11.82
N GLY A 179 17.16 -25.54 -11.23
CA GLY A 179 18.50 -24.97 -11.44
C GLY A 179 18.86 -23.75 -10.57
N ASP A 180 18.17 -23.50 -9.46
CA ASP A 180 18.60 -22.48 -8.50
C ASP A 180 19.76 -23.00 -7.63
N PHE A 181 20.90 -22.28 -7.62
CA PHE A 181 22.09 -22.60 -6.82
C PHE A 181 22.18 -21.79 -5.51
N ASN A 182 21.13 -21.03 -5.18
CA ASN A 182 21.08 -20.23 -3.98
C ASN A 182 21.18 -21.10 -2.71
N PRO A 183 21.89 -20.63 -1.66
CA PRO A 183 21.93 -21.32 -0.39
C PRO A 183 20.53 -21.32 0.26
N GLY A 184 20.04 -22.51 0.60
CA GLY A 184 18.83 -22.72 1.39
C GLY A 184 19.14 -23.06 2.84
N PHE A 185 18.10 -23.13 3.67
CA PHE A 185 18.21 -23.51 5.09
C PHE A 185 17.76 -24.95 5.29
N TRP A 186 18.65 -25.81 5.78
CA TRP A 186 18.28 -27.17 6.13
C TRP A 186 17.68 -27.18 7.52
N VAL A 187 16.39 -27.50 7.57
CA VAL A 187 15.62 -27.67 8.79
C VAL A 187 15.21 -29.12 8.99
N GLU A 188 15.22 -29.58 10.24
CA GLU A 188 14.74 -30.90 10.66
C GLU A 188 13.31 -30.77 11.21
N PRO A 189 12.32 -31.42 10.56
CA PRO A 189 10.96 -31.54 11.08
C PRO A 189 10.87 -32.29 12.41
N ARG A 190 10.12 -31.73 13.37
CA ARG A 190 9.82 -32.30 14.70
C ARG A 190 8.33 -32.16 15.01
N GLY A 191 7.52 -33.06 14.43
CA GLY A 191 6.07 -33.00 14.55
C GLY A 191 5.40 -31.90 13.70
N THR A 192 6.07 -31.47 12.62
CA THR A 192 5.53 -30.57 11.60
C THR A 192 5.35 -31.32 10.29
N GLN A 193 4.36 -30.91 9.50
CA GLN A 193 4.10 -31.46 8.18
C GLN A 193 4.94 -30.70 7.14
N VAL A 194 5.69 -31.43 6.31
CA VAL A 194 6.38 -30.87 5.15
C VAL A 194 5.40 -30.85 3.97
N LEU A 195 5.19 -29.66 3.40
CA LEU A 195 4.28 -29.47 2.26
C LEU A 195 5.02 -29.31 0.94
N ILE A 196 6.23 -28.75 0.97
CA ILE A 196 7.11 -28.66 -0.19
C ILE A 196 8.52 -29.01 0.29
N SER A 197 9.21 -29.84 -0.47
CA SER A 197 10.60 -30.21 -0.24
C SER A 197 11.42 -30.08 -1.52
N GLN A 198 12.72 -29.98 -1.36
CA GLN A 198 13.72 -30.11 -2.40
C GLN A 198 14.60 -31.30 -2.02
N GLN A 199 14.34 -32.46 -2.63
CA GLN A 199 14.78 -33.76 -2.08
C GLN A 199 14.42 -33.90 -0.58
N LYS A 200 15.44 -34.13 0.27
CA LYS A 200 15.31 -34.28 1.72
C LYS A 200 15.21 -32.95 2.48
N HIS A 201 15.31 -31.80 1.80
CA HIS A 201 15.34 -30.49 2.43
C HIS A 201 13.95 -29.84 2.38
N PRO A 202 13.28 -29.58 3.53
CA PRO A 202 12.01 -28.89 3.53
C PRO A 202 12.14 -27.46 2.98
N VAL A 203 11.12 -27.00 2.26
CA VAL A 203 11.00 -25.65 1.70
C VAL A 203 9.77 -24.93 2.21
N LEU A 204 8.69 -25.68 2.46
CA LEU A 204 7.48 -25.17 3.12
C LEU A 204 7.03 -26.20 4.16
N THR A 205 6.88 -25.78 5.41
CA THR A 205 6.34 -26.62 6.47
C THR A 205 5.22 -25.92 7.21
N VAL A 206 4.33 -26.73 7.77
CA VAL A 206 3.22 -26.26 8.59
C VAL A 206 3.09 -27.08 9.85
N ARG A 207 2.71 -26.42 10.93
CA ARG A 207 2.34 -27.04 12.19
C ARG A 207 1.04 -26.44 12.68
N GLN A 208 0.03 -27.26 12.81
CA GLN A 208 -1.19 -26.89 13.52
C GLN A 208 -0.94 -27.04 15.01
N ILE A 209 -0.95 -25.93 15.75
CA ILE A 209 -0.75 -25.92 17.22
C ILE A 209 -2.08 -26.17 17.93
N SER A 210 -3.16 -25.54 17.44
CA SER A 210 -4.55 -25.77 17.84
C SER A 210 -5.47 -25.49 16.64
N LYS A 211 -6.80 -25.63 16.75
CA LYS A 211 -7.75 -25.42 15.64
C LYS A 211 -7.48 -24.13 14.83
N ASP A 212 -7.18 -23.03 15.53
CA ASP A 212 -7.01 -21.72 14.88
C ASP A 212 -5.55 -21.25 14.89
N ILE A 213 -4.64 -21.91 15.61
CA ILE A 213 -3.26 -21.44 15.76
C ILE A 213 -2.33 -22.31 14.89
N SER A 214 -1.53 -21.63 14.07
CA SER A 214 -0.62 -22.25 13.12
C SER A 214 0.79 -21.67 13.19
N GLY A 215 1.78 -22.52 12.94
CA GLY A 215 3.16 -22.17 12.65
C GLY A 215 3.49 -22.56 11.21
N THR A 216 3.87 -21.60 10.38
CA THR A 216 4.31 -21.82 9.00
C THR A 216 5.76 -21.40 8.86
N TRP A 217 6.57 -22.20 8.17
CA TRP A 217 7.92 -21.81 7.79
C TRP A 217 8.10 -21.90 6.27
N ILE A 218 8.63 -20.83 5.68
CA ILE A 218 8.91 -20.70 4.25
C ILE A 218 10.42 -20.51 4.06
N GLY A 219 11.09 -21.52 3.52
CA GLY A 219 12.54 -21.57 3.27
C GLY A 219 12.99 -20.76 2.04
N MET A 220 12.38 -19.61 1.81
CA MET A 220 12.69 -18.74 0.66
C MET A 220 14.11 -18.15 0.75
N PRO A 221 14.88 -18.11 -0.36
CA PRO A 221 16.27 -17.64 -0.38
C PRO A 221 16.44 -16.11 -0.28
N HIS A 222 15.61 -15.31 -0.97
CA HIS A 222 15.73 -13.85 -0.95
C HIS A 222 14.38 -13.14 -0.85
N ALA A 223 14.25 -12.17 0.06
CA ALA A 223 12.99 -11.45 0.33
C ALA A 223 12.34 -10.81 -0.91
N LYS A 224 13.13 -10.36 -1.89
CA LYS A 224 12.63 -9.83 -3.17
C LYS A 224 11.79 -10.84 -3.96
N ASP A 225 12.02 -12.14 -3.76
CA ASP A 225 11.31 -13.20 -4.46
C ASP A 225 9.86 -13.31 -3.98
N MET A 226 9.56 -12.87 -2.75
CA MET A 226 8.16 -12.73 -2.28
C MET A 226 7.34 -11.79 -3.15
N ARG A 227 7.97 -10.85 -3.83
CA ARG A 227 7.33 -9.92 -4.75
C ARG A 227 7.46 -10.40 -6.20
N ASN A 228 8.67 -10.74 -6.63
CA ASN A 228 8.96 -10.99 -8.04
C ASN A 228 8.51 -12.37 -8.56
N SER A 229 8.33 -13.36 -7.68
CA SER A 229 7.94 -14.71 -8.07
C SER A 229 6.47 -14.96 -7.72
N SER A 230 5.65 -15.35 -8.72
CA SER A 230 4.25 -15.71 -8.46
C SER A 230 4.13 -16.82 -7.43
N PHE A 231 5.05 -17.79 -7.47
CA PHE A 231 5.11 -18.93 -6.56
C PHE A 231 5.31 -18.47 -5.10
N TRP A 232 6.40 -17.75 -4.80
CA TRP A 232 6.69 -17.31 -3.44
C TRP A 232 5.66 -16.32 -2.91
N ARG A 233 5.24 -15.37 -3.76
CA ARG A 233 4.18 -14.39 -3.44
C ARG A 233 2.88 -15.08 -3.03
N ARG A 234 2.44 -16.08 -3.80
CA ARG A 234 1.23 -16.86 -3.49
C ARG A 234 1.40 -17.69 -2.22
N LEU A 235 2.57 -18.29 -1.98
CA LEU A 235 2.82 -19.00 -0.73
C LEU A 235 2.73 -18.06 0.48
N LEU A 236 3.30 -16.86 0.41
CA LEU A 236 3.16 -15.86 1.47
C LEU A 236 1.70 -15.46 1.67
N PHE A 237 1.00 -15.09 0.60
CA PHE A 237 -0.42 -14.71 0.65
C PHE A 237 -1.28 -15.80 1.30
N ARG A 238 -1.15 -17.06 0.83
CA ARG A 238 -1.90 -18.18 1.38
C ARG A 238 -1.51 -18.49 2.82
N SER A 239 -0.23 -18.32 3.18
CA SER A 239 0.24 -18.50 4.56
C SER A 239 -0.40 -17.49 5.49
N LEU A 240 -0.56 -16.24 5.05
CA LEU A 240 -1.27 -15.21 5.79
C LEU A 240 -2.77 -15.51 5.90
N VAL A 241 -3.45 -15.86 4.80
CA VAL A 241 -4.87 -16.26 4.82
C VAL A 241 -5.09 -17.41 5.80
N TRP A 242 -4.25 -18.43 5.75
CA TRP A 242 -4.36 -19.58 6.66
C TRP A 242 -4.10 -19.21 8.12
N SER A 243 -3.12 -18.33 8.37
CA SER A 243 -2.73 -17.92 9.73
C SER A 243 -3.73 -16.97 10.38
N LEU A 244 -4.33 -16.07 9.60
CA LEU A 244 -5.40 -15.16 10.06
C LEU A 244 -6.78 -15.84 10.04
N GLY A 245 -6.93 -16.90 9.25
CA GLY A 245 -8.21 -17.52 8.89
C GLY A 245 -8.88 -16.83 7.69
N TYR A 246 -8.58 -15.57 7.44
CA TYR A 246 -9.14 -14.79 6.35
C TYR A 246 -8.23 -13.62 5.97
N LEU A 247 -8.44 -13.06 4.78
CA LEU A 247 -7.77 -11.84 4.32
C LEU A 247 -8.70 -11.04 3.42
N ILE A 248 -8.63 -9.72 3.50
CA ILE A 248 -9.39 -8.80 2.65
C ILE A 248 -8.43 -8.05 1.75
N VAL A 249 -8.66 -8.04 0.44
CA VAL A 249 -7.87 -7.26 -0.52
C VAL A 249 -8.78 -6.42 -1.41
N PRO A 250 -8.28 -5.33 -2.03
CA PRO A 250 -9.01 -4.63 -3.08
C PRO A 250 -9.46 -5.57 -4.20
N ASP A 251 -10.72 -5.45 -4.65
CA ASP A 251 -11.23 -6.22 -5.81
C ASP A 251 -10.85 -5.52 -7.12
N VAL A 252 -9.54 -5.49 -7.40
CA VAL A 252 -8.97 -4.81 -8.57
C VAL A 252 -8.02 -5.76 -9.29
N ASP A 253 -8.25 -5.94 -10.59
CA ASP A 253 -7.34 -6.65 -11.47
C ASP A 253 -6.14 -5.78 -11.85
N TYR A 254 -5.24 -5.55 -10.91
CA TYR A 254 -4.11 -4.63 -11.06
C TYR A 254 -3.18 -4.97 -12.23
N ALA A 255 -3.07 -6.25 -12.61
CA ALA A 255 -2.26 -6.68 -13.74
C ALA A 255 -2.71 -6.06 -15.08
N HIS A 256 -3.97 -5.60 -15.16
CA HIS A 256 -4.53 -4.92 -16.32
C HIS A 256 -5.08 -3.54 -15.95
N ARG A 257 -4.47 -2.87 -14.96
CA ARG A 257 -4.77 -1.48 -14.62
C ARG A 257 -3.54 -0.61 -14.77
N LEU A 258 -3.76 0.56 -15.35
CA LEU A 258 -2.78 1.62 -15.40
C LEU A 258 -3.33 2.91 -14.82
N ILE A 259 -2.47 3.71 -14.23
CA ILE A 259 -2.71 5.10 -13.88
C ILE A 259 -1.96 5.94 -14.90
N LEU A 260 -2.67 6.78 -15.66
CA LEU A 260 -2.06 7.70 -16.61
C LEU A 260 -1.87 9.06 -15.94
N ALA A 261 -0.64 9.57 -15.95
CA ALA A 261 -0.29 10.88 -15.42
C ALA A 261 0.41 11.72 -16.49
N LEU A 262 0.01 12.98 -16.63
CA LEU A 262 0.65 13.96 -17.50
C LEU A 262 1.33 15.05 -16.68
N ASP A 263 2.62 15.22 -16.93
CA ASP A 263 3.50 16.17 -16.24
C ASP A 263 3.52 17.55 -16.96
N ASP A 264 4.16 18.53 -16.31
CA ASP A 264 4.47 19.87 -16.82
C ASP A 264 3.30 20.85 -17.01
N TRP A 265 2.15 20.67 -16.36
CA TRP A 265 1.08 21.68 -16.48
C TRP A 265 1.43 22.93 -15.67
N GLY A 266 1.52 24.09 -16.33
CA GLY A 266 1.81 25.37 -15.65
C GLY A 266 3.29 25.63 -15.35
N THR A 267 4.21 24.73 -15.71
CA THR A 267 5.66 24.95 -15.53
C THR A 267 6.18 26.11 -16.39
N ALA A 268 7.26 26.73 -15.93
CA ALA A 268 7.91 27.85 -16.59
C ALA A 268 9.03 27.41 -17.57
N ASP A 269 9.52 26.18 -17.46
CA ASP A 269 10.65 25.66 -18.26
C ASP A 269 10.46 25.78 -19.78
N LYS A 270 9.22 25.63 -20.27
CA LYS A 270 8.86 25.76 -21.70
C LYS A 270 9.19 27.13 -22.29
N GLY A 271 9.20 28.17 -21.45
CA GLY A 271 9.56 29.52 -21.86
C GLY A 271 11.07 29.78 -21.87
N PHE A 272 11.88 28.86 -21.32
CA PHE A 272 13.29 29.09 -21.02
C PHE A 272 14.24 28.04 -21.61
N LEU A 273 13.80 26.78 -21.74
CA LEU A 273 14.60 25.69 -22.26
C LEU A 273 14.50 25.60 -23.79
N SER A 274 15.64 25.64 -24.47
CA SER A 274 15.73 25.53 -25.92
C SER A 274 15.26 24.18 -26.46
N TYR A 275 15.43 23.09 -25.70
CA TYR A 275 15.06 21.73 -26.09
C TYR A 275 13.67 21.29 -25.59
N TRP A 276 13.07 22.01 -24.65
CA TRP A 276 11.75 21.73 -24.09
C TRP A 276 10.69 22.75 -24.56
N ARG A 277 10.76 23.08 -25.85
CA ARG A 277 10.04 24.20 -26.46
C ARG A 277 8.78 23.74 -27.19
N TYR A 278 7.61 24.10 -26.67
CA TYR A 278 6.30 23.86 -27.30
C TYR A 278 5.24 24.80 -26.68
N PRO A 279 4.12 25.07 -27.38
CA PRO A 279 3.05 25.89 -26.80
C PRO A 279 2.35 25.11 -25.69
N THR A 280 2.06 25.76 -24.57
CA THR A 280 1.10 25.21 -23.61
C THR A 280 -0.26 24.98 -24.28
N LEU A 281 -0.98 23.94 -23.86
CA LEU A 281 -2.23 23.56 -24.51
C LEU A 281 -3.32 24.62 -24.28
N SER A 282 -4.01 25.01 -25.36
CA SER A 282 -5.17 25.90 -25.25
C SER A 282 -6.40 25.16 -24.72
N GLU A 283 -7.40 25.91 -24.28
CA GLU A 283 -8.70 25.35 -23.89
C GLU A 283 -9.31 24.46 -24.98
N ASP A 284 -9.28 24.91 -26.24
CA ASP A 284 -9.84 24.15 -27.37
C ASP A 284 -9.11 22.83 -27.60
N VAL A 285 -7.77 22.84 -27.53
CA VAL A 285 -6.97 21.62 -27.64
C VAL A 285 -7.29 20.67 -26.49
N ILE A 286 -7.37 21.16 -25.25
CA ILE A 286 -7.72 20.31 -24.11
C ILE A 286 -9.12 19.71 -24.28
N ARG A 287 -10.11 20.48 -24.74
CA ARG A 287 -11.46 19.97 -24.99
C ARG A 287 -11.46 18.85 -26.03
N GLN A 288 -10.90 19.12 -27.19
CA GLN A 288 -10.95 18.19 -28.32
C GLN A 288 -10.03 16.96 -28.15
N HIS A 289 -8.87 17.15 -27.54
CA HIS A 289 -7.79 16.15 -27.56
C HIS A 289 -7.45 15.56 -26.20
N VAL A 290 -8.07 16.05 -25.12
CA VAL A 290 -7.95 15.47 -23.77
C VAL A 290 -9.31 15.04 -23.25
N ILE A 291 -10.29 15.95 -23.21
CA ILE A 291 -11.61 15.64 -22.66
C ILE A 291 -12.33 14.61 -23.51
N ASP A 292 -12.48 14.85 -24.82
CA ASP A 292 -13.25 13.94 -25.70
C ASP A 292 -12.68 12.51 -25.71
N PRO A 293 -11.35 12.28 -25.84
CA PRO A 293 -10.78 10.93 -25.75
C PRO A 293 -11.02 10.25 -24.39
N LEU A 294 -10.84 10.98 -23.28
CA LEU A 294 -11.03 10.41 -21.94
C LEU A 294 -12.51 10.08 -21.68
N VAL A 295 -13.44 10.96 -22.05
CA VAL A 295 -14.88 10.71 -21.95
C VAL A 295 -15.27 9.51 -22.82
N GLY A 296 -14.80 9.46 -24.06
CA GLY A 296 -15.09 8.36 -24.99
C GLY A 296 -14.60 7.00 -24.50
N ARG A 297 -13.57 6.97 -23.64
CA ARG A 297 -13.03 5.75 -23.02
C ARG A 297 -13.52 5.49 -21.60
N GLY A 298 -14.27 6.42 -21.00
CA GLY A 298 -14.60 6.35 -19.56
C GLY A 298 -13.35 6.33 -18.68
N ALA A 299 -12.31 7.06 -19.09
CA ALA A 299 -11.01 7.10 -18.45
C ALA A 299 -10.84 8.35 -17.58
N VAL A 300 -10.00 8.23 -16.55
CA VAL A 300 -9.58 9.35 -15.69
C VAL A 300 -8.06 9.40 -15.70
N MET A 301 -7.52 10.61 -15.80
CA MET A 301 -6.09 10.89 -15.87
C MET A 301 -5.68 11.85 -14.75
N ALA A 302 -4.47 11.71 -14.24
CA ALA A 302 -3.86 12.70 -13.33
C ALA A 302 -3.12 13.78 -14.14
N ALA A 303 -3.38 15.05 -13.87
CA ALA A 303 -2.53 16.15 -14.30
C ALA A 303 -1.65 16.59 -13.13
N ASN A 304 -0.34 16.43 -13.28
CA ASN A 304 0.63 16.95 -12.32
C ASN A 304 0.89 18.43 -12.64
N VAL A 305 0.42 19.31 -11.76
CA VAL A 305 0.34 20.75 -12.01
C VAL A 305 1.32 21.52 -11.12
N ASN A 306 1.99 22.52 -11.71
CA ASN A 306 2.72 23.58 -11.04
C ASN A 306 1.85 24.84 -10.94
N THR A 307 1.94 25.53 -9.80
CA THR A 307 1.15 26.73 -9.49
C THR A 307 2.00 27.98 -9.31
N GLY A 308 3.31 27.87 -9.46
CA GLY A 308 4.29 28.94 -9.41
C GLY A 308 5.05 29.08 -10.73
N TYR A 309 4.93 30.23 -11.37
CA TYR A 309 5.67 30.62 -12.55
C TYR A 309 6.82 31.55 -12.16
N VAL A 310 8.05 31.12 -12.45
CA VAL A 310 9.26 31.90 -12.17
C VAL A 310 9.48 32.96 -13.25
N ASP A 311 9.23 34.23 -12.94
CA ASP A 311 9.39 35.35 -13.87
C ASP A 311 10.76 36.02 -13.74
N ARG A 312 11.56 35.95 -14.81
CA ARG A 312 12.90 36.57 -14.89
C ARG A 312 12.87 38.08 -14.81
N LYS A 313 11.83 38.72 -15.36
CA LYS A 313 11.77 40.19 -15.48
C LYS A 313 11.62 40.86 -14.12
N SER A 314 10.70 40.36 -13.30
CA SER A 314 10.44 40.87 -11.95
C SER A 314 11.27 40.18 -10.86
N LYS A 315 11.88 39.04 -11.17
CA LYS A 315 12.56 38.15 -10.21
C LYS A 315 11.63 37.67 -9.10
N ARG A 316 10.43 37.24 -9.48
CA ARG A 316 9.37 36.79 -8.57
C ARG A 316 8.68 35.55 -9.11
N ILE A 317 7.97 34.88 -8.22
CA ILE A 317 7.08 33.76 -8.55
C ILE A 317 5.65 34.29 -8.59
N PHE A 318 4.94 34.06 -9.70
CA PHE A 318 3.53 34.42 -9.90
C PHE A 318 2.67 33.19 -10.14
N SER A 319 1.35 33.37 -10.18
CA SER A 319 0.48 32.34 -10.75
C SER A 319 0.78 32.19 -12.25
N PRO A 320 0.97 30.96 -12.76
CA PRO A 320 1.11 30.72 -14.19
C PRO A 320 -0.15 31.14 -14.95
N TRP A 321 -1.33 31.01 -14.35
CA TRP A 321 -2.62 31.21 -15.02
C TRP A 321 -2.92 32.65 -15.43
N THR A 322 -2.14 33.62 -14.96
CA THR A 322 -2.20 35.02 -15.39
C THR A 322 -1.19 35.37 -16.48
N GLN A 323 -0.36 34.41 -16.89
CA GLN A 323 0.70 34.66 -17.87
C GLN A 323 0.21 34.41 -19.30
N LYS A 324 0.46 35.40 -20.16
CA LYS A 324 0.29 35.29 -21.61
C LYS A 324 1.39 36.08 -22.30
N PHE A 325 2.27 35.40 -23.02
CA PHE A 325 3.43 36.02 -23.64
C PHE A 325 3.96 35.16 -24.80
N THR A 326 4.76 35.77 -25.68
CA THR A 326 5.58 35.03 -26.64
C THR A 326 6.97 34.87 -26.03
N ASP A 327 7.45 33.63 -25.91
CA ASP A 327 8.77 33.34 -25.36
C ASP A 327 9.90 33.84 -26.28
N ARG A 328 11.16 33.77 -25.80
CA ARG A 328 12.33 34.22 -26.58
C ARG A 328 12.54 33.47 -27.89
N TYR A 329 11.91 32.32 -28.03
CA TYR A 329 12.04 31.47 -29.19
C TYR A 329 10.92 31.73 -30.21
N GLY A 330 9.87 32.46 -29.84
CA GLY A 330 8.75 32.82 -30.70
C GLY A 330 7.50 31.97 -30.51
N VAL A 331 7.39 31.19 -29.42
CA VAL A 331 6.18 30.40 -29.12
C VAL A 331 5.25 31.20 -28.23
N LEU A 332 3.97 31.25 -28.59
CA LEU A 332 2.94 31.81 -27.74
C LEU A 332 2.64 30.86 -26.57
N GLN A 333 2.74 31.38 -25.36
CA GLN A 333 2.32 30.73 -24.13
C GLN A 333 1.08 31.44 -23.61
N ASP A 334 -0.05 30.73 -23.49
CA ASP A 334 -1.33 31.24 -22.96
C ASP A 334 -1.87 30.32 -21.86
N TYR A 335 -1.24 30.40 -20.69
CA TYR A 335 -1.59 29.59 -19.52
C TYR A 335 -3.00 29.90 -19.00
N SER A 336 -3.54 31.09 -19.26
CA SER A 336 -4.92 31.43 -18.91
C SER A 336 -5.92 30.54 -19.66
N SER A 337 -5.63 30.25 -20.92
CA SER A 337 -6.40 29.32 -21.75
C SER A 337 -6.27 27.89 -21.26
N THR A 338 -5.04 27.47 -20.94
CA THR A 338 -4.75 26.15 -20.35
C THR A 338 -5.55 25.92 -19.06
N GLN A 339 -5.57 26.91 -18.14
CA GLN A 339 -6.31 26.77 -16.89
C GLN A 339 -7.82 26.54 -17.12
N ARG A 340 -8.43 27.24 -18.09
CA ARG A 340 -9.85 27.04 -18.43
C ARG A 340 -10.09 25.63 -18.97
N GLY A 341 -9.21 25.13 -19.83
CA GLY A 341 -9.26 23.75 -20.32
C GLY A 341 -9.15 22.71 -19.20
N LEU A 342 -8.18 22.87 -18.29
CA LEU A 342 -8.01 21.98 -17.13
C LEU A 342 -9.24 22.00 -16.22
N LYS A 343 -9.80 23.18 -15.93
CA LYS A 343 -11.05 23.32 -15.16
C LYS A 343 -12.23 22.63 -15.85
N ALA A 344 -12.32 22.72 -17.18
CA ALA A 344 -13.35 22.02 -17.94
C ALA A 344 -13.18 20.49 -17.85
N ALA A 345 -11.95 19.98 -17.90
CA ALA A 345 -11.66 18.55 -17.76
C ALA A 345 -11.98 18.01 -16.36
N VAL A 346 -11.70 18.80 -15.31
CA VAL A 346 -12.11 18.51 -13.94
C VAL A 346 -13.64 18.49 -13.81
N ALA A 347 -14.35 19.47 -14.39
CA ALA A 347 -15.81 19.51 -14.38
C ALA A 347 -16.44 18.33 -15.14
N ALA A 348 -15.76 17.82 -16.18
CA ALA A 348 -16.14 16.61 -16.90
C ALA A 348 -15.79 15.31 -16.15
N SER A 349 -15.18 15.39 -14.96
CA SER A 349 -14.76 14.24 -14.14
C SER A 349 -13.79 13.27 -14.82
N VAL A 350 -13.00 13.76 -15.78
CA VAL A 350 -11.97 12.97 -16.48
C VAL A 350 -10.55 13.33 -16.06
N LEU A 351 -10.39 14.36 -15.22
CA LEU A 351 -9.09 14.84 -14.77
C LEU A 351 -9.03 15.01 -13.25
N GLU A 352 -7.99 14.45 -12.66
CA GLU A 352 -7.57 14.68 -11.27
C GLU A 352 -6.39 15.65 -11.25
N ILE A 353 -6.41 16.61 -10.32
CA ILE A 353 -5.36 17.62 -10.20
C ILE A 353 -4.41 17.21 -9.08
N GLU A 354 -3.17 16.94 -9.45
CA GLU A 354 -2.10 16.44 -8.58
C GLU A 354 -0.91 17.42 -8.55
N SER A 355 0.00 17.26 -7.59
CA SER A 355 1.12 18.18 -7.41
C SER A 355 2.31 17.80 -8.26
N HIS A 356 2.83 18.75 -9.03
CA HIS A 356 4.16 18.66 -9.65
C HIS A 356 5.23 19.50 -8.91
N GLY A 357 4.95 19.84 -7.65
CA GLY A 357 5.69 20.86 -6.90
C GLY A 357 5.05 22.26 -7.02
N TRP A 358 5.71 23.28 -6.49
CA TRP A 358 5.25 24.65 -6.62
C TRP A 358 5.72 25.23 -7.96
N THR A 359 7.01 25.12 -8.28
CA THR A 359 7.63 25.86 -9.38
C THR A 359 8.25 25.01 -10.48
N HIS A 360 8.54 23.72 -10.23
CA HIS A 360 9.35 22.90 -11.15
C HIS A 360 10.75 23.50 -11.39
N MET A 361 11.25 24.27 -10.43
CA MET A 361 12.50 25.04 -10.52
C MET A 361 13.22 24.94 -9.18
N GLN A 362 14.54 25.09 -9.19
CA GLN A 362 15.35 25.16 -7.97
C GLN A 362 14.76 26.16 -6.98
N SER A 363 14.73 25.76 -5.70
CA SER A 363 14.28 26.64 -4.63
C SER A 363 15.25 27.80 -4.36
N ASP A 364 16.55 27.61 -4.63
CA ASP A 364 17.56 28.65 -4.60
C ASP A 364 17.94 29.07 -6.03
N LEU A 365 17.32 30.16 -6.50
CA LEU A 365 17.55 30.78 -7.81
C LEU A 365 18.65 31.86 -7.80
N ASP A 366 19.23 32.14 -6.63
CA ASP A 366 20.11 33.30 -6.42
C ASP A 366 21.59 32.91 -6.30
N SER A 367 21.89 31.74 -5.76
CA SER A 367 23.27 31.32 -5.50
C SER A 367 24.01 30.88 -6.76
N PRO A 368 25.36 30.97 -6.77
CA PRO A 368 26.19 30.39 -7.83
C PRO A 368 26.06 28.86 -7.95
N PRO A 369 26.29 28.27 -9.14
CA PRO A 369 26.37 28.98 -10.42
C PRO A 369 25.02 29.65 -10.69
N GLY A 370 25.03 30.89 -11.19
CA GLY A 370 23.87 31.78 -11.14
C GLY A 370 24.25 33.21 -10.73
N PRO A 371 23.26 34.06 -10.36
CA PRO A 371 21.85 33.75 -10.18
C PRO A 371 21.15 33.35 -11.50
N TRP A 372 20.13 32.49 -11.42
CA TRP A 372 19.40 32.04 -12.61
C TRP A 372 18.75 33.21 -13.37
N TRP A 373 18.25 34.22 -12.64
CA TRP A 373 17.43 35.33 -13.14
C TRP A 373 17.96 36.07 -14.37
N ASN A 374 19.28 36.27 -14.47
CA ASN A 374 19.92 37.08 -15.52
C ASN A 374 21.00 36.33 -16.30
N THR A 375 21.25 35.05 -15.98
CA THR A 375 22.23 34.24 -16.69
C THR A 375 21.74 33.88 -18.10
N ASP A 376 22.63 33.58 -19.03
CA ASP A 376 22.23 33.27 -20.41
C ASP A 376 21.35 32.01 -20.49
N LEU A 377 20.23 32.11 -21.21
CA LEU A 377 19.31 30.98 -21.42
C LEU A 377 19.85 29.96 -22.42
N ASP A 378 20.78 30.35 -23.29
CA ASP A 378 21.49 29.38 -24.14
C ASP A 378 22.74 28.79 -23.43
N GLY A 379 23.10 29.37 -22.29
CA GLY A 379 24.21 28.95 -21.45
C GLY A 379 23.72 28.38 -20.12
N GLU A 380 24.11 29.01 -19.01
CA GLU A 380 23.89 28.51 -17.65
C GLU A 380 22.42 28.18 -17.32
N ALA A 381 21.44 28.97 -17.75
CA ALA A 381 20.03 28.71 -17.45
C ALA A 381 19.42 27.58 -18.29
N SER A 382 20.14 27.05 -19.29
CA SER A 382 19.75 25.81 -19.97
C SER A 382 20.11 24.55 -19.20
N SER A 383 20.89 24.67 -18.11
CA SER A 383 21.29 23.51 -17.31
C SER A 383 20.07 22.87 -16.64
N GLY A 384 19.87 21.57 -16.89
CA GLY A 384 18.72 20.80 -16.38
C GLY A 384 18.55 20.89 -14.87
N GLY A 385 19.66 20.99 -14.11
CA GLY A 385 19.61 21.10 -12.66
C GLY A 385 18.86 22.34 -12.15
N TRP A 386 18.62 23.37 -12.96
CA TRP A 386 17.75 24.50 -12.57
C TRP A 386 16.27 24.15 -12.47
N TYR A 387 15.85 23.04 -13.09
CA TYR A 387 14.47 22.61 -13.28
C TYR A 387 14.13 21.42 -12.37
N GLU A 388 14.81 21.35 -11.23
CA GLU A 388 14.68 20.33 -10.20
C GLU A 388 14.32 21.02 -8.89
N GLU A 389 13.15 20.73 -8.33
CA GLU A 389 12.64 21.50 -7.18
C GLU A 389 13.06 20.91 -5.83
N PHE A 390 13.29 19.59 -5.78
CA PHE A 390 13.47 18.85 -4.52
C PHE A 390 14.85 18.24 -4.34
N GLU A 391 15.78 18.49 -5.26
CA GLU A 391 17.20 18.17 -5.16
C GLU A 391 17.97 19.22 -5.95
N ASP A 392 19.15 19.61 -5.49
CA ASP A 392 20.02 20.59 -6.15
C ASP A 392 21.20 19.88 -6.80
N THR A 393 20.94 19.13 -7.87
CA THR A 393 22.01 18.45 -8.61
C THR A 393 22.94 19.47 -9.28
N ARG A 394 22.46 20.69 -9.56
CA ARG A 394 23.26 21.77 -10.13
C ARG A 394 24.44 22.12 -9.22
N ARG A 395 24.22 22.14 -7.91
CA ARG A 395 25.24 22.40 -6.88
C ARG A 395 25.71 21.14 -6.15
N GLY A 396 25.18 19.97 -6.49
CA GLY A 396 25.51 18.69 -5.87
C GLY A 396 25.10 18.62 -4.40
N THR A 397 23.98 19.25 -4.04
CA THR A 397 23.47 19.28 -2.66
C THR A 397 21.99 18.94 -2.61
N GLU A 398 21.50 18.64 -1.41
CA GLU A 398 20.08 18.39 -1.19
C GLU A 398 19.35 19.67 -0.82
N VAL A 399 18.06 19.74 -1.16
CA VAL A 399 17.23 20.87 -0.76
C VAL A 399 16.89 20.72 0.73
N PRO A 400 17.09 21.74 1.57
CA PRO A 400 16.76 21.64 2.99
C PRO A 400 15.30 21.32 3.26
N ALA A 401 15.04 20.50 4.28
CA ALA A 401 13.69 20.02 4.60
C ALA A 401 12.63 21.13 4.77
N LEU A 402 13.00 22.23 5.43
CA LEU A 402 12.09 23.36 5.65
C LEU A 402 11.70 24.06 4.34
N THR A 403 12.66 24.16 3.41
CA THR A 403 12.42 24.74 2.08
C THR A 403 11.49 23.86 1.27
N GLN A 404 11.75 22.55 1.23
CA GLN A 404 10.84 21.60 0.56
C GLN A 404 9.43 21.66 1.16
N LEU A 405 9.30 21.68 2.50
CA LEU A 405 8.00 21.74 3.16
C LEU A 405 7.22 23.03 2.81
N PHE A 406 7.92 24.16 2.74
CA PHE A 406 7.33 25.43 2.33
C PHE A 406 6.79 25.35 0.88
N HIS A 407 7.60 24.83 -0.04
CA HIS A 407 7.21 24.64 -1.45
C HIS A 407 6.02 23.69 -1.58
N LEU A 408 6.04 22.54 -0.89
CA LEU A 408 4.97 21.56 -0.94
C LEU A 408 3.65 22.11 -0.38
N LYS A 409 3.70 22.83 0.76
CA LYS A 409 2.49 23.48 1.32
C LYS A 409 1.93 24.54 0.37
N ARG A 410 2.79 25.36 -0.24
CA ARG A 410 2.39 26.33 -1.29
C ARG A 410 1.71 25.64 -2.46
N SER A 411 2.29 24.54 -2.96
CA SER A 411 1.70 23.75 -4.04
C SER A 411 0.30 23.26 -3.66
N VAL A 412 0.15 22.64 -2.49
CA VAL A 412 -1.16 22.14 -1.99
C VAL A 412 -2.19 23.27 -1.85
N ASP A 413 -1.80 24.39 -1.23
CA ASP A 413 -2.71 25.52 -1.00
C ASP A 413 -3.13 26.18 -2.31
N TYR A 414 -2.19 26.42 -3.23
CA TYR A 414 -2.51 27.04 -4.52
C TYR A 414 -3.27 26.12 -5.48
N LEU A 415 -3.06 24.80 -5.44
CA LEU A 415 -3.90 23.87 -6.20
C LEU A 415 -5.35 23.89 -5.69
N ARG A 416 -5.54 24.06 -4.37
CA ARG A 416 -6.88 24.27 -3.80
C ARG A 416 -7.47 25.60 -4.24
N GLU A 417 -6.71 26.69 -4.23
CA GLU A 417 -7.18 28.01 -4.68
C GLU A 417 -7.53 28.02 -6.18
N ASP A 418 -6.65 27.44 -7.01
CA ASP A 418 -6.76 27.49 -8.46
C ASP A 418 -7.84 26.54 -9.00
N PHE A 419 -7.98 25.35 -8.43
CA PHE A 419 -8.84 24.28 -8.96
C PHE A 419 -9.92 23.78 -8.00
N GLY A 420 -9.92 24.23 -6.73
CA GLY A 420 -10.82 23.69 -5.70
C GLY A 420 -10.52 22.23 -5.34
N LYS A 421 -9.31 21.74 -5.65
CA LYS A 421 -8.90 20.34 -5.44
C LYS A 421 -7.75 20.26 -4.46
N ARG A 422 -7.76 19.23 -3.61
CA ARG A 422 -6.63 18.87 -2.76
C ARG A 422 -5.85 17.76 -3.47
N PRO A 423 -4.60 17.99 -3.88
CA PRO A 423 -3.80 16.93 -4.47
C PRO A 423 -3.52 15.84 -3.41
N LEU A 424 -3.47 14.59 -3.84
CA LEU A 424 -3.11 13.46 -2.98
C LEU A 424 -1.75 12.86 -3.35
N SER A 425 -1.20 13.23 -4.51
CA SER A 425 0.08 12.73 -4.99
C SER A 425 1.04 13.86 -5.37
N LEU A 426 2.33 13.56 -5.25
CA LEU A 426 3.44 14.38 -5.74
C LEU A 426 4.20 13.63 -6.83
N ARG A 427 4.47 14.34 -7.92
CA ARG A 427 5.50 14.01 -8.90
C ARG A 427 6.59 15.06 -8.79
N ALA A 428 7.80 14.69 -8.36
CA ALA A 428 8.88 15.67 -8.23
C ALA A 428 9.31 16.19 -9.60
N GLY A 429 9.43 17.51 -9.71
CA GLY A 429 9.92 18.15 -10.91
C GLY A 429 11.34 17.76 -11.28
N GLY A 430 11.60 17.56 -12.58
CA GLY A 430 12.88 17.05 -13.08
C GLY A 430 13.23 15.62 -12.62
N ALA A 431 12.28 14.92 -11.98
CA ALA A 431 12.46 13.62 -11.33
C ALA A 431 13.57 13.57 -10.26
N ALA A 432 14.05 14.72 -9.79
CA ALA A 432 15.12 14.84 -8.80
C ALA A 432 14.54 15.11 -7.41
N TRP A 433 15.12 14.48 -6.40
CA TRP A 433 14.57 14.48 -5.04
C TRP A 433 15.61 14.10 -3.98
N SER A 434 15.51 14.73 -2.82
CA SER A 434 16.46 14.56 -1.71
C SER A 434 16.24 13.23 -0.99
N LYS A 435 17.32 12.51 -0.69
CA LYS A 435 17.31 11.10 -0.24
C LYS A 435 17.80 10.91 1.19
N SER A 436 18.56 11.86 1.76
CA SER A 436 19.04 11.76 3.13
C SER A 436 17.87 11.77 4.10
N TYR A 437 18.02 11.09 5.24
CA TYR A 437 16.98 11.00 6.25
C TYR A 437 16.37 12.37 6.63
N VAL A 438 17.23 13.37 6.86
CA VAL A 438 16.78 14.70 7.30
C VAL A 438 16.03 15.45 6.21
N ASN A 439 16.41 15.28 4.95
CA ASN A 439 15.82 16.00 3.82
C ASN A 439 14.94 15.12 2.92
N HIS A 440 14.59 13.90 3.34
CA HIS A 440 13.93 12.94 2.45
C HIS A 440 12.61 13.49 1.90
N THR A 441 12.52 13.71 0.58
CA THR A 441 11.38 14.38 -0.06
C THR A 441 10.06 13.69 0.23
N GLY A 442 10.00 12.35 0.16
CA GLY A 442 8.78 11.59 0.49
C GLY A 442 8.30 11.81 1.94
N ARG A 443 9.22 11.96 2.90
CA ARG A 443 8.87 12.20 4.32
C ARG A 443 8.30 13.59 4.51
N ILE A 444 8.85 14.56 3.81
CA ILE A 444 8.39 15.94 3.85
C ILE A 444 7.06 16.09 3.11
N ALA A 445 6.87 15.37 2.01
CA ALA A 445 5.60 15.27 1.29
C ALA A 445 4.48 14.66 2.16
N ALA A 446 4.79 13.61 2.93
CA ALA A 446 3.85 13.05 3.91
C ALA A 446 3.45 14.10 4.97
N GLN A 447 4.41 14.90 5.47
CA GLN A 447 4.12 16.00 6.40
C GLN A 447 3.26 17.12 5.77
N ALA A 448 3.32 17.30 4.45
CA ALA A 448 2.44 18.20 3.71
C ALA A 448 1.03 17.61 3.49
N GLY A 449 0.80 16.35 3.86
CA GLY A 449 -0.50 15.68 3.78
C GLY A 449 -0.80 15.07 2.40
N LEU A 450 0.25 14.67 1.67
CA LEU A 450 0.16 13.87 0.45
C LEU A 450 0.22 12.37 0.80
N GLY A 451 -0.48 11.55 0.03
CA GLY A 451 -0.63 10.10 0.24
C GLY A 451 0.22 9.22 -0.67
N LEU A 452 0.79 9.79 -1.74
CA LEU A 452 1.66 9.09 -2.69
C LEU A 452 2.77 10.02 -3.22
N PHE A 453 3.96 9.50 -3.43
CA PHE A 453 5.06 10.21 -4.10
C PHE A 453 5.69 9.38 -5.20
N GLN A 454 5.69 9.91 -6.42
CA GLN A 454 6.32 9.31 -7.60
C GLN A 454 7.71 9.92 -7.80
N ALA A 455 8.73 9.15 -7.48
CA ALA A 455 10.15 9.51 -7.58
C ALA A 455 10.75 8.92 -8.86
N GLY A 456 10.46 9.56 -10.00
CA GLY A 456 10.83 9.04 -11.31
C GLY A 456 10.04 7.78 -11.68
N THR A 457 10.60 6.90 -12.51
CA THR A 457 9.91 5.67 -12.94
C THR A 457 10.22 4.44 -12.08
N THR A 458 11.22 4.54 -11.19
CA THR A 458 11.71 3.42 -10.41
C THR A 458 11.09 3.34 -9.02
N PHE A 459 10.83 4.50 -8.39
CA PHE A 459 10.38 4.58 -7.01
C PHE A 459 8.99 5.20 -6.91
N ASN A 460 8.11 4.52 -6.19
CA ASN A 460 6.76 4.98 -5.90
C ASN A 460 6.52 4.79 -4.41
N PHE A 461 6.36 5.86 -3.65
CA PHE A 461 6.25 5.79 -2.20
C PHE A 461 4.79 5.94 -1.77
N TYR A 462 4.30 4.98 -0.99
CA TYR A 462 3.18 5.21 -0.09
C TYR A 462 3.61 6.19 0.99
N LEU A 463 2.78 7.21 1.23
CA LEU A 463 3.04 8.26 2.21
C LEU A 463 1.96 8.28 3.27
N ASP A 464 2.36 8.14 4.52
CA ASP A 464 1.55 8.36 5.70
C ASP A 464 2.36 9.19 6.71
N ARG A 465 1.67 9.80 7.68
CA ARG A 465 2.29 10.63 8.71
C ARG A 465 3.41 9.92 9.44
N ASP A 466 3.24 8.62 9.68
CA ASP A 466 4.15 7.81 10.49
C ASP A 466 4.99 6.84 9.64
N LEU A 467 4.72 6.71 8.34
CA LEU A 467 5.39 5.75 7.46
C LEU A 467 5.51 6.25 6.01
N VAL A 468 6.71 6.21 5.48
CA VAL A 468 7.04 6.33 4.06
C VAL A 468 7.57 4.98 3.60
N LEU A 469 6.83 4.35 2.69
CA LEU A 469 7.15 3.01 2.20
C LEU A 469 7.30 3.04 0.70
N ASP A 470 8.50 2.72 0.23
CA ASP A 470 8.73 2.43 -1.17
C ASP A 470 7.90 1.21 -1.61
N MET A 471 7.13 1.36 -2.67
CA MET A 471 6.29 0.34 -3.30
C MET A 471 6.95 -0.24 -4.56
N ALA A 472 8.25 0.00 -4.76
CA ALA A 472 9.02 -0.52 -5.88
C ALA A 472 8.74 -2.01 -6.13
N GLY A 473 8.46 -2.33 -7.39
CA GLY A 473 8.15 -3.67 -7.90
C GLY A 473 6.75 -4.20 -7.59
N VAL A 474 5.99 -3.56 -6.69
CA VAL A 474 4.53 -3.75 -6.60
C VAL A 474 3.83 -2.76 -7.52
N THR A 475 4.29 -1.52 -7.50
CA THR A 475 3.82 -0.44 -8.37
C THR A 475 4.98 0.01 -9.24
N ALA A 476 4.98 -0.40 -10.50
CA ALA A 476 6.01 -0.06 -11.45
C ALA A 476 5.69 1.26 -12.17
N GLY A 477 6.73 2.04 -12.47
CA GLY A 477 6.61 3.22 -13.33
C GLY A 477 7.07 2.92 -14.76
N ALA A 478 6.41 3.54 -15.73
CA ALA A 478 6.79 3.58 -17.13
C ALA A 478 6.64 5.01 -17.67
N SER A 479 7.37 5.32 -18.73
CA SER A 479 7.18 6.58 -19.47
C SER A 479 6.83 6.29 -20.91
N HIS A 480 5.96 7.11 -21.47
CA HIS A 480 5.58 7.06 -22.88
C HIS A 480 5.58 8.48 -23.46
N SER A 481 5.91 8.59 -24.75
CA SER A 481 5.99 9.86 -25.45
C SER A 481 5.47 9.72 -26.88
N TYR A 482 5.08 10.83 -27.50
CA TYR A 482 4.42 10.84 -28.81
C TYR A 482 5.25 10.26 -29.96
N ASP A 483 6.57 10.24 -29.81
CA ASP A 483 7.57 9.83 -30.79
C ASP A 483 8.03 8.37 -30.62
N ARG A 484 7.45 7.65 -29.67
CA ARG A 484 7.79 6.25 -29.38
C ARG A 484 6.62 5.33 -29.70
N PRO A 485 6.85 4.19 -30.37
CA PRO A 485 5.85 3.14 -30.45
C PRO A 485 5.43 2.68 -29.06
N LEU A 486 4.13 2.51 -28.83
CA LEU A 486 3.64 1.88 -27.60
C LEU A 486 3.97 0.39 -27.65
N GLN A 487 4.60 -0.12 -26.60
CA GLN A 487 4.92 -1.55 -26.41
C GLN A 487 4.39 -1.99 -25.05
N ALA A 488 3.07 -1.98 -24.92
CA ALA A 488 2.39 -2.26 -23.64
C ALA A 488 2.66 -3.69 -23.15
N GLU A 489 2.93 -4.62 -24.07
CA GLU A 489 3.34 -5.99 -23.80
C GLU A 489 4.66 -6.11 -23.01
N ASN A 490 5.51 -5.08 -23.07
CA ASN A 490 6.78 -5.03 -22.34
C ASN A 490 6.63 -4.42 -20.93
N TRP A 491 5.46 -3.90 -20.58
CA TRP A 491 5.26 -3.29 -19.28
C TRP A 491 5.08 -4.34 -18.19
N PRO A 492 5.77 -4.20 -17.04
CA PRO A 492 5.67 -5.17 -15.96
C PRO A 492 4.27 -5.12 -15.34
N ALA A 493 3.45 -6.14 -15.61
CA ALA A 493 2.19 -6.34 -14.92
C ALA A 493 2.45 -6.92 -13.52
N HIS A 494 1.83 -6.32 -12.50
CA HIS A 494 1.85 -6.86 -11.15
C HIS A 494 0.42 -7.07 -10.62
N PRO A 495 0.09 -8.25 -10.07
CA PRO A 495 -1.25 -8.56 -9.59
C PRO A 495 -1.70 -7.78 -8.35
N ASP A 496 -0.77 -7.10 -7.66
CA ASP A 496 -1.06 -6.35 -6.42
C ASP A 496 -0.85 -4.83 -6.56
N GLY A 497 -0.52 -4.31 -7.73
CA GLY A 497 -0.35 -2.87 -7.92
C GLY A 497 -0.43 -2.45 -9.38
N PRO A 498 -0.96 -1.25 -9.67
CA PRO A 498 -1.13 -0.79 -11.04
C PRO A 498 0.21 -0.39 -11.66
N LEU A 499 0.23 -0.32 -12.98
CA LEU A 499 1.30 0.37 -13.70
C LEU A 499 1.06 1.89 -13.68
N MET A 500 2.06 2.68 -13.31
CA MET A 500 2.02 4.14 -13.43
C MET A 500 2.69 4.57 -14.73
N VAL A 501 1.92 5.12 -15.66
CA VAL A 501 2.43 5.60 -16.95
C VAL A 501 2.48 7.11 -16.93
N THR A 502 3.68 7.66 -17.10
CA THR A 502 3.92 9.10 -17.21
C THR A 502 4.10 9.51 -18.66
N ALA A 503 3.41 10.57 -19.07
CA ALA A 503 3.66 11.35 -20.28
C ALA A 503 3.72 12.84 -19.90
N HIS A 504 3.86 13.74 -20.86
CA HIS A 504 3.87 15.19 -20.62
C HIS A 504 2.79 15.85 -21.48
N ASP A 505 2.34 17.03 -21.08
CA ASP A 505 1.45 17.83 -21.93
C ASP A 505 2.11 18.19 -23.30
N ARG A 506 3.45 18.14 -23.36
CA ARG A 506 4.26 18.16 -24.58
C ARG A 506 3.79 17.18 -25.64
N ASP A 507 3.44 15.96 -25.23
CA ASP A 507 3.10 14.88 -26.14
C ASP A 507 1.84 15.21 -26.94
N ILE A 508 0.89 15.91 -26.31
CA ILE A 508 -0.31 16.43 -26.97
C ILE A 508 0.00 17.69 -27.79
N ALA A 509 0.86 18.57 -27.28
CA ALA A 509 1.22 19.81 -27.98
C ALA A 509 1.89 19.53 -29.35
N LEU A 510 2.72 18.49 -29.40
CA LEU A 510 3.43 18.06 -30.62
C LEU A 510 2.62 17.06 -31.44
N GLN A 511 1.72 16.32 -30.80
CA GLN A 511 0.83 15.39 -31.47
C GLN A 511 -0.58 15.43 -30.81
N PRO A 512 -1.52 16.24 -31.35
CA PRO A 512 -2.83 16.42 -30.72
C PRO A 512 -3.63 15.12 -30.51
N ASP A 513 -3.55 14.14 -31.41
CA ASP A 513 -4.23 12.84 -31.25
C ASP A 513 -3.47 11.83 -30.36
N PHE A 514 -2.47 12.28 -29.58
CA PHE A 514 -1.64 11.40 -28.73
C PHE A 514 -2.46 10.47 -27.84
N LEU A 515 -3.45 10.98 -27.11
CA LEU A 515 -4.26 10.17 -26.19
C LEU A 515 -5.13 9.16 -26.94
N ASP A 516 -5.70 9.54 -28.08
CA ASP A 516 -6.46 8.60 -28.92
C ASP A 516 -5.57 7.44 -29.39
N ARG A 517 -4.38 7.74 -29.91
CA ARG A 517 -3.42 6.72 -30.34
C ARG A 517 -2.96 5.84 -29.19
N PHE A 518 -2.71 6.43 -28.03
CA PHE A 518 -2.36 5.70 -26.80
C PHE A 518 -3.45 4.68 -26.47
N PHE A 519 -4.71 5.12 -26.34
CA PHE A 519 -5.82 4.22 -26.00
C PHE A 519 -6.18 3.24 -27.11
N GLN A 520 -5.93 3.55 -28.38
CA GLN A 520 -6.12 2.61 -29.50
C GLN A 520 -5.04 1.53 -29.52
N SER A 521 -3.84 1.85 -29.03
CA SER A 521 -2.69 0.94 -29.04
C SER A 521 -2.62 0.07 -27.78
N LEU A 522 -3.34 0.42 -26.71
CA LEU A 522 -3.44 -0.41 -25.51
C LEU A 522 -4.21 -1.71 -25.80
N PRO A 523 -3.76 -2.85 -25.25
CA PRO A 523 -4.53 -4.08 -25.30
C PRO A 523 -5.91 -3.90 -24.64
N SER A 524 -6.92 -4.55 -25.20
CA SER A 524 -8.35 -4.35 -24.85
C SER A 524 -8.71 -4.61 -23.38
N GLU A 525 -7.90 -5.43 -22.71
CA GLU A 525 -8.02 -5.82 -21.31
C GLU A 525 -7.56 -4.72 -20.35
N TYR A 526 -6.70 -3.80 -20.79
CA TYR A 526 -6.22 -2.71 -19.97
C TYR A 526 -7.31 -1.66 -19.75
N LYS A 527 -7.43 -1.21 -18.49
CA LYS A 527 -8.32 -0.12 -18.09
C LYS A 527 -7.56 0.88 -17.23
N THR A 528 -8.02 2.12 -17.24
CA THR A 528 -7.50 3.11 -16.30
C THR A 528 -8.02 2.88 -14.89
N LEU A 529 -7.16 3.09 -13.91
CA LEU A 529 -7.46 3.31 -12.51
C LEU A 529 -7.08 4.77 -12.21
N SER A 530 -7.92 5.51 -11.47
CA SER A 530 -7.58 6.89 -11.12
C SER A 530 -6.51 6.94 -10.02
N MET A 531 -5.77 8.05 -9.93
CA MET A 531 -4.76 8.24 -8.90
C MET A 531 -5.42 8.27 -7.51
N ASN A 532 -6.50 9.03 -7.35
CA ASN A 532 -7.18 9.16 -6.06
C ASN A 532 -7.83 7.85 -5.62
N GLN A 533 -8.35 7.06 -6.57
CA GLN A 533 -8.87 5.73 -6.27
C GLN A 533 -7.76 4.81 -5.72
N TYR A 534 -6.58 4.83 -6.34
CA TYR A 534 -5.47 4.01 -5.87
C TYR A 534 -4.95 4.46 -4.50
N VAL A 535 -4.83 5.78 -4.26
CA VAL A 535 -4.51 6.33 -2.94
C VAL A 535 -5.54 5.89 -1.90
N ALA A 536 -6.84 5.94 -2.22
CA ALA A 536 -7.90 5.51 -1.30
C ALA A 536 -7.79 4.03 -0.91
N PHE A 537 -7.47 3.14 -1.86
CA PHE A 537 -7.19 1.73 -1.53
C PHE A 537 -5.96 1.58 -0.63
N LEU A 538 -4.86 2.27 -0.98
CA LEU A 538 -3.65 2.26 -0.17
C LEU A 538 -3.82 2.90 1.21
N HIS A 539 -4.85 3.69 1.46
CA HIS A 539 -5.06 4.37 2.75
C HIS A 539 -6.25 3.84 3.54
N THR A 540 -7.06 2.98 2.95
CA THR A 540 -8.14 2.31 3.69
C THR A 540 -7.54 1.51 4.84
N ARG A 541 -8.10 1.70 6.02
CA ARG A 541 -7.81 0.90 7.21
C ARG A 541 -8.98 -0.03 7.50
N ILE A 542 -8.66 -1.30 7.73
CA ILE A 542 -9.64 -2.35 8.02
C ILE A 542 -9.39 -2.86 9.43
N GLU A 543 -10.44 -3.01 10.23
CA GLU A 543 -10.34 -3.50 11.61
C GLU A 543 -11.37 -4.60 11.87
N SER A 544 -10.92 -5.72 12.41
CA SER A 544 -11.84 -6.72 12.98
C SER A 544 -12.38 -6.25 14.32
N MET A 545 -13.68 -6.35 14.54
CA MET A 545 -14.29 -5.95 15.80
C MET A 545 -14.47 -7.12 16.75
N ALA A 546 -14.40 -6.82 18.04
CA ALA A 546 -14.65 -7.79 19.09
C ALA A 546 -16.17 -8.02 19.27
N GLY A 547 -16.59 -9.28 19.39
CA GLY A 547 -17.98 -9.62 19.66
C GLY A 547 -18.31 -11.06 19.28
N GLU A 548 -19.56 -11.44 19.49
CA GLU A 548 -20.08 -12.77 19.08
C GLU A 548 -20.34 -12.86 17.56
N GLU A 549 -20.41 -11.70 16.88
CA GLU A 549 -20.66 -11.60 15.45
C GLU A 549 -19.37 -11.34 14.67
N TRP A 550 -19.36 -11.81 13.42
CA TRP A 550 -18.30 -11.52 12.46
C TRP A 550 -18.45 -10.11 11.92
N GLN A 551 -17.61 -9.17 12.37
CA GLN A 551 -17.70 -7.78 11.97
C GLN A 551 -16.35 -7.18 11.60
N LEU A 552 -16.35 -6.42 10.51
CA LEU A 552 -15.21 -5.72 9.95
C LEU A 552 -15.59 -4.25 9.76
N ALA A 553 -14.75 -3.35 10.26
CA ALA A 553 -14.88 -1.92 10.04
C ALA A 553 -13.91 -1.47 8.96
N PHE A 554 -14.42 -0.77 7.95
CA PHE A 554 -13.64 -0.10 6.91
C PHE A 554 -13.63 1.39 7.25
N HIS A 555 -12.44 1.99 7.33
CA HIS A 555 -12.27 3.41 7.62
C HIS A 555 -11.75 4.12 6.38
N PHE A 556 -12.61 4.94 5.80
CA PHE A 556 -12.37 5.82 4.67
C PHE A 556 -12.08 7.24 5.18
N ASP A 557 -10.93 7.38 5.84
CA ASP A 557 -10.52 8.61 6.52
C ASP A 557 -10.04 9.68 5.51
N GLU A 558 -10.46 10.93 5.74
CA GLU A 558 -9.97 12.09 4.97
C GLU A 558 -8.50 12.41 5.32
N PRO A 559 -7.73 12.96 4.38
CA PRO A 559 -8.10 13.30 2.99
C PRO A 559 -7.96 12.13 2.01
N TYR A 560 -7.29 11.05 2.40
CA TYR A 560 -6.78 10.05 1.46
C TYR A 560 -7.88 9.19 0.82
N CYS A 561 -9.00 9.00 1.51
CA CYS A 561 -10.12 8.20 1.03
C CYS A 561 -11.26 9.04 0.45
N ASP A 562 -11.04 10.33 0.14
CA ASP A 562 -12.06 11.24 -0.40
C ASP A 562 -12.74 10.69 -1.66
N TYR A 563 -12.03 9.89 -2.47
CA TYR A 563 -12.60 9.20 -3.63
C TYR A 563 -13.85 8.36 -3.25
N PHE A 564 -13.82 7.65 -2.13
CA PHE A 564 -14.93 6.79 -1.70
C PHE A 564 -16.14 7.57 -1.18
N ARG A 565 -16.03 8.88 -0.95
CA ARG A 565 -17.19 9.72 -0.58
C ARG A 565 -18.32 9.62 -1.61
N ASP A 566 -17.94 9.59 -2.89
CA ASP A 566 -18.88 9.58 -4.02
C ASP A 566 -18.86 8.26 -4.82
N HIS A 567 -17.97 7.33 -4.46
CA HIS A 567 -17.79 6.05 -5.17
C HIS A 567 -17.86 4.88 -4.19
N ALA A 568 -18.65 3.87 -4.54
CA ALA A 568 -18.61 2.60 -3.83
C ALA A 568 -17.25 1.90 -4.04
N SER A 569 -16.87 1.02 -3.12
CA SER A 569 -15.66 0.21 -3.22
C SER A 569 -15.98 -1.29 -3.14
N SER A 570 -15.23 -2.07 -3.91
CA SER A 570 -15.32 -3.53 -3.93
C SER A 570 -14.05 -4.14 -3.36
N TRP A 571 -14.23 -5.18 -2.56
CA TRP A 571 -13.17 -5.91 -1.86
C TRP A 571 -13.39 -7.42 -1.98
N GLN A 572 -12.31 -8.19 -1.88
CA GLN A 572 -12.32 -9.64 -1.91
C GLN A 572 -11.99 -10.18 -0.52
N LEU A 573 -12.90 -10.97 0.05
CA LEU A 573 -12.68 -11.77 1.25
C LEU A 573 -12.21 -13.17 0.85
N CYS A 574 -10.94 -13.44 1.11
CA CYS A 574 -10.31 -14.75 0.97
C CYS A 574 -10.41 -15.51 2.30
N LEU A 575 -10.92 -16.74 2.27
CA LEU A 575 -11.11 -17.56 3.47
C LEU A 575 -10.18 -18.78 3.48
N ALA A 576 -9.67 -19.13 4.67
CA ALA A 576 -9.07 -20.42 4.92
C ALA A 576 -10.13 -21.53 4.97
N ASP A 577 -9.74 -22.79 4.70
CA ASP A 577 -10.66 -23.93 4.61
C ASP A 577 -11.52 -24.09 5.88
N THR A 578 -10.93 -24.00 7.09
CA THR A 578 -11.63 -24.14 8.38
C THR A 578 -12.86 -23.26 8.47
N LEU A 579 -12.68 -21.99 8.11
CA LEU A 579 -13.68 -20.97 8.22
C LEU A 579 -14.67 -21.00 7.07
N GLN A 580 -14.19 -21.34 5.88
CA GLN A 580 -15.07 -21.62 4.75
C GLN A 580 -16.05 -22.76 5.09
N ASP A 581 -15.58 -23.81 5.76
CA ASP A 581 -16.39 -24.96 6.15
C ASP A 581 -17.39 -24.64 7.28
N GLU A 582 -17.04 -23.74 8.20
CA GLU A 582 -17.99 -23.18 9.16
C GLU A 582 -19.11 -22.42 8.45
N LEU A 583 -18.79 -21.54 7.48
CA LEU A 583 -19.80 -20.82 6.71
C LEU A 583 -20.68 -21.76 5.85
N LYS A 584 -20.10 -22.83 5.30
CA LYS A 584 -20.85 -23.84 4.54
C LYS A 584 -21.79 -24.65 5.43
N SER A 585 -21.45 -24.82 6.71
CA SER A 585 -22.21 -25.62 7.67
C SER A 585 -23.34 -24.83 8.34
N ALA A 586 -23.29 -23.49 8.31
CA ALA A 586 -24.37 -22.64 8.78
C ALA A 586 -25.68 -22.86 7.98
N ARG A 587 -26.82 -22.84 8.67
CA ARG A 587 -28.15 -22.98 8.04
C ARG A 587 -28.46 -21.78 7.14
N GLU A 588 -28.07 -20.59 7.58
CA GLU A 588 -28.21 -19.36 6.83
C GLU A 588 -27.06 -18.39 7.15
N VAL A 589 -26.62 -17.67 6.12
CA VAL A 589 -25.57 -16.65 6.18
C VAL A 589 -26.19 -15.36 5.67
N ASN A 590 -26.23 -14.34 6.52
CA ASN A 590 -26.76 -13.03 6.19
C ASN A 590 -25.63 -11.99 6.24
N LEU A 591 -25.67 -11.03 5.33
CA LEU A 591 -24.69 -9.95 5.23
C LEU A 591 -25.38 -8.61 5.38
N SER A 592 -24.83 -7.74 6.22
CA SER A 592 -25.28 -6.35 6.33
C SER A 592 -24.11 -5.39 6.26
N VAL A 593 -24.32 -4.23 5.64
CA VAL A 593 -23.38 -3.12 5.63
C VAL A 593 -24.09 -1.89 6.21
N ASP A 594 -23.45 -1.23 7.16
CA ASP A 594 -23.96 -0.02 7.85
C ASP A 594 -25.36 -0.18 8.42
N GLU A 595 -25.60 -1.34 9.06
CA GLU A 595 -26.86 -1.67 9.73
C GLU A 595 -28.09 -1.66 8.81
N LYS A 596 -27.87 -1.63 7.48
CA LYS A 596 -28.92 -1.87 6.49
C LYS A 596 -29.45 -3.30 6.66
N ARG A 597 -30.71 -3.50 6.27
CA ARG A 597 -31.39 -4.81 6.37
C ARG A 597 -30.48 -5.91 5.83
N PRO A 598 -30.19 -6.96 6.62
CA PRO A 598 -29.33 -8.03 6.18
C PRO A 598 -29.88 -8.70 4.92
N ALA A 599 -29.03 -8.88 3.92
CA ALA A 599 -29.32 -9.64 2.72
C ALA A 599 -28.85 -11.08 2.92
N ARG A 600 -29.70 -12.05 2.58
CA ARG A 600 -29.33 -13.45 2.61
C ARG A 600 -28.32 -13.76 1.51
N LEU A 601 -27.14 -14.22 1.90
CA LEU A 601 -26.12 -14.73 0.97
C LEU A 601 -26.59 -16.07 0.42
N LYS A 602 -26.60 -16.22 -0.90
CA LYS A 602 -26.87 -17.54 -1.50
C LYS A 602 -25.72 -18.46 -1.17
N ARG A 603 -26.01 -19.74 -0.91
CA ARG A 603 -24.97 -20.74 -0.62
C ARG A 603 -23.92 -20.83 -1.74
N THR A 604 -24.34 -20.65 -2.99
CA THR A 604 -23.45 -20.58 -4.17
C THR A 604 -22.48 -19.42 -4.14
N GLU A 605 -22.84 -18.28 -3.53
CA GLU A 605 -21.99 -17.11 -3.39
C GLU A 605 -20.93 -17.32 -2.31
N VAL A 606 -21.29 -17.95 -1.18
CA VAL A 606 -20.34 -18.35 -0.12
C VAL A 606 -19.33 -19.39 -0.63
N LEU A 607 -19.78 -20.29 -1.52
CA LEU A 607 -18.93 -21.32 -2.13
C LEU A 607 -17.96 -20.76 -3.19
N ARG A 608 -18.25 -19.61 -3.78
CA ARG A 608 -17.37 -18.96 -4.76
C ARG A 608 -16.32 -18.14 -4.02
N GLN A 609 -15.07 -18.59 -4.04
CA GLN A 609 -13.94 -17.86 -3.48
C GLN A 609 -13.21 -17.05 -4.56
N PRO A 610 -12.76 -15.82 -4.26
CA PRO A 610 -13.04 -15.05 -3.04
C PRO A 610 -14.50 -14.56 -2.97
N VAL A 611 -14.99 -14.29 -1.75
CA VAL A 611 -16.31 -13.67 -1.53
C VAL A 611 -16.19 -12.16 -1.75
N ARG A 612 -17.07 -11.58 -2.56
CA ARG A 612 -17.06 -10.14 -2.84
C ARG A 612 -17.75 -9.35 -1.73
N ILE A 613 -17.11 -8.28 -1.27
CA ILE A 613 -17.62 -7.31 -0.30
C ILE A 613 -17.80 -5.98 -1.01
N GLU A 614 -19.02 -5.43 -0.96
CA GLU A 614 -19.34 -4.10 -1.46
C GLU A 614 -19.52 -3.14 -0.29
N ILE A 615 -18.75 -2.06 -0.27
CA ILE A 615 -18.95 -0.95 0.66
C ILE A 615 -19.54 0.21 -0.12
N PRO A 616 -20.71 0.75 0.28
CA PRO A 616 -21.35 1.85 -0.44
C PRO A 616 -20.48 3.10 -0.40
N ALA A 617 -20.75 4.03 -1.32
CA ALA A 617 -20.17 5.36 -1.27
C ALA A 617 -20.47 6.03 0.09
N GLY A 618 -19.47 6.72 0.63
CA GLY A 618 -19.47 7.37 1.92
C GLY A 618 -18.05 7.58 2.44
N GLY A 619 -17.85 8.60 3.26
CA GLY A 619 -16.59 8.78 4.00
C GLY A 619 -16.70 8.23 5.42
N GLY A 620 -15.56 8.13 6.11
CA GLY A 620 -15.48 7.70 7.50
C GLY A 620 -15.68 6.18 7.66
N ARG A 621 -16.39 5.78 8.70
CA ARG A 621 -16.46 4.36 9.11
C ARG A 621 -17.67 3.65 8.52
N HIS A 622 -17.41 2.56 7.82
CA HIS A 622 -18.41 1.59 7.36
C HIS A 622 -18.26 0.27 8.12
N VAL A 623 -19.37 -0.41 8.42
CA VAL A 623 -19.36 -1.68 9.16
C VAL A 623 -19.99 -2.78 8.32
N TRP A 624 -19.16 -3.75 7.93
CA TRP A 624 -19.59 -4.98 7.29
C TRP A 624 -19.78 -6.06 8.37
N LYS A 625 -20.95 -6.72 8.38
CA LYS A 625 -21.28 -7.78 9.34
C LYS A 625 -21.73 -9.03 8.59
N LEU A 626 -21.26 -10.18 9.06
CA LEU A 626 -21.69 -11.51 8.66
C LEU A 626 -22.40 -12.18 9.83
N ILE A 627 -23.68 -12.50 9.64
CA ILE A 627 -24.57 -13.07 10.65
C ILE A 627 -24.86 -14.52 10.25
N LEU A 628 -24.49 -15.47 11.11
CA LEU A 628 -24.78 -16.89 10.90
C LEU A 628 -25.99 -17.30 11.72
N ALA A 629 -27.02 -17.84 11.07
CA ALA A 629 -28.05 -18.59 11.77
C ALA A 629 -27.64 -20.07 11.76
N ARG A 630 -27.48 -20.65 12.96
CA ARG A 630 -27.19 -22.07 13.14
C ARG A 630 -28.47 -22.90 13.07
#